data_AF-A0A2U1D3S4-F1
#
_entry.id   AF-A0A2U1D3S4-F1
#
_cell.length_a   1.000
_cell.length_b   1.000
_cell.length_c   1.000
_cell.angle_alpha   90.00
_cell.angle_beta   90.00
_cell.angle_gamma   90.00
#
_symmetry.space_group_name_H-M   'P 1'
#
loop_
_entity.id
_entity.type
_entity.pdbx_description
1 polymer ?
#
loop_
_entity_poly.entity_id
_entity_poly.type
_entity_poly.pdbx_seq_one_letter_code
_entity_poly.pdbx_strand_id
1 'polypeptide(L)' 'MYHYSLIIDGRNVDHDFSLPFTPKVGDLINSSANDKDPYYLVKGVVLSMNDNYIQLHVQKFSNKLDASSHIDWFN' A
#
# COMPACT_ATOMS: atom_id res chain seq x y z
N MET A 1 12.12 -11.12 5.28
CA MET A 1 11.16 -10.00 5.16
C MET A 1 11.17 -9.58 3.70
N TYR A 2 10.03 -9.46 3.05
CA TYR A 2 9.99 -8.99 1.65
C TYR A 2 10.10 -7.47 1.62
N HIS A 3 10.79 -6.95 0.61
CA HIS A 3 10.83 -5.52 0.34
C HIS A 3 9.72 -5.17 -0.64
N TYR A 4 8.94 -4.13 -0.34
CA TYR A 4 7.87 -3.68 -1.21
C TYR A 4 8.20 -2.32 -1.84
N SER A 5 7.77 -2.13 -3.08
CA SER A 5 7.76 -0.83 -3.74
C SER A 5 6.32 -0.39 -3.97
N LEU A 6 5.98 0.83 -3.54
CA LEU A 6 4.65 1.38 -3.75
C LEU A 6 4.56 2.03 -5.12
N ILE A 7 3.58 1.60 -5.91
CA ILE A 7 3.29 2.14 -7.23
C ILE A 7 1.94 2.88 -7.15
N ILE A 8 1.97 4.21 -7.34
CA ILE A 8 0.78 5.06 -7.41
C ILE A 8 0.70 5.60 -8.83
N ASP A 9 -0.45 5.41 -9.50
CA ASP A 9 -0.69 5.89 -10.87
C ASP A 9 0.43 5.49 -11.86
N GLY A 10 0.96 4.28 -11.70
CA GLY A 10 2.04 3.74 -12.53
C GLY A 10 3.44 4.30 -12.22
N ARG A 11 3.58 5.13 -11.18
CA ARG A 11 4.86 5.69 -10.73
C ARG A 11 5.29 5.06 -9.43
N ASN A 12 6.57 4.69 -9.35
CA ASN A 12 7.17 4.30 -8.08
C ASN A 12 7.33 5.54 -7.21
N VAL A 13 6.75 5.50 -6.01
CA VAL A 13 6.74 6.62 -5.07
C VAL A 13 7.52 6.34 -3.80
N ASP A 14 7.83 5.07 -3.51
CA ASP A 14 8.53 4.69 -2.30
C ASP A 14 9.22 3.32 -2.44
N HIS A 15 10.43 3.24 -1.89
CA HIS A 15 11.26 2.05 -1.85
C HIS A 15 11.46 1.61 -0.41
N ASP A 16 11.53 0.29 -0.17
CA ASP A 16 11.70 -0.32 1.15
C ASP A 16 10.52 -0.14 2.11
N PHE A 17 9.32 -0.13 1.57
CA PHE A 17 8.13 -0.30 2.39
C PHE A 17 8.15 -1.71 3.00
N SER A 18 8.12 -1.81 4.32
CA SER A 18 8.10 -3.09 5.03
C SER A 18 6.76 -3.29 5.72
N LEU A 19 6.22 -4.49 5.58
CA LEU A 19 4.93 -4.86 6.16
C LEU A 19 5.11 -6.08 7.06
N PRO A 20 4.39 -6.14 8.20
CA PRO A 20 4.44 -7.28 9.10
C PRO A 20 3.73 -8.53 8.53
N PHE A 21 3.04 -8.38 7.40
CA PHE A 21 2.35 -9.45 6.68
C PHE A 21 2.58 -9.33 5.17
N THR A 22 2.24 -10.40 4.44
CA THR A 22 2.22 -10.38 2.97
C THR A 22 0.90 -9.76 2.50
N PRO A 23 0.92 -8.57 1.87
CA PRO A 23 -0.29 -7.89 1.44
C PRO A 23 -0.93 -8.60 0.25
N LYS A 24 -2.26 -8.45 0.14
CA LYS A 24 -3.10 -8.96 -0.94
C LYS A 24 -3.95 -7.84 -1.50
N VAL A 25 -4.49 -8.06 -2.70
CA VAL A 25 -5.46 -7.14 -3.30
C VAL A 25 -6.66 -7.00 -2.38
N GLY A 26 -7.05 -5.75 -2.11
CA GLY A 26 -8.10 -5.40 -1.15
C GLY A 26 -7.57 -5.03 0.23
N ASP A 27 -6.32 -5.34 0.57
CA ASP A 27 -5.75 -4.93 1.87
C ASP A 27 -5.55 -3.41 1.91
N LEU A 28 -5.86 -2.82 3.06
CA LEU A 28 -5.51 -1.43 3.35
C LEU A 28 -4.28 -1.42 4.26
N ILE A 29 -3.23 -0.76 3.80
CA ILE A 29 -1.94 -0.70 4.50
C ILE A 29 -1.58 0.74 4.87
N ASN A 30 -0.79 0.89 5.93
CA ASN A 30 -0.21 2.15 6.36
C ASN A 30 1.23 1.87 6.86
N SER A 31 2.17 2.78 6.59
CA SER A 31 3.56 2.69 7.08
C SER A 31 3.73 3.16 8.53
N SER A 32 2.69 3.73 9.11
CA SER A 32 2.73 4.46 10.37
C SER A 32 1.51 4.11 11.22
N ALA A 33 1.69 4.22 12.54
CA ALA A 33 0.62 4.08 13.51
C ALA A 33 -0.20 5.38 13.71
N ASN A 34 0.16 6.47 13.01
CA ASN A 34 -0.53 7.75 13.10
C ASN A 34 -1.69 7.80 12.08
N ASP A 35 -2.91 7.98 12.57
CA ASP A 35 -4.13 8.04 11.76
C ASP A 35 -4.16 9.22 10.75
N LYS A 36 -3.28 10.21 10.92
CA LYS A 36 -3.10 11.34 9.99
C LYS A 36 -2.19 11.01 8.81
N ASP A 37 -1.46 9.91 8.87
CA ASP A 37 -0.55 9.51 7.81
C ASP A 37 -1.32 8.80 6.69
N PRO A 38 -0.77 8.76 5.46
CA PRO A 38 -1.46 8.20 4.32
C PRO A 38 -1.76 6.70 4.46
N TYR A 39 -2.94 6.31 3.96
CA TYR A 39 -3.32 4.92 3.81
C TYR A 39 -3.23 4.51 2.33
N TYR A 40 -2.98 3.24 2.07
CA TYR A 40 -2.81 2.72 0.72
C TYR A 40 -3.66 1.47 0.54
N LEU A 41 -4.63 1.51 -0.38
CA LEU A 41 -5.43 0.34 -0.73
C LEU A 41 -4.73 -0.42 -1.85
N VAL A 42 -4.39 -1.67 -1.60
CA VAL A 42 -3.73 -2.54 -2.58
C VAL A 42 -4.72 -2.93 -3.67
N LYS A 43 -4.42 -2.51 -4.90
CA LYS A 43 -5.18 -2.82 -6.11
C LYS A 43 -4.54 -3.93 -6.94
N GLY A 44 -3.23 -4.13 -6.80
CA GLY A 44 -2.48 -5.15 -7.53
C GLY A 44 -1.16 -5.49 -6.84
N VAL A 45 -0.73 -6.75 -6.98
CA VAL A 45 0.56 -7.24 -6.49
C VAL A 45 1.29 -7.85 -7.67
N VAL A 46 2.48 -7.31 -7.98
CA VAL A 46 3.31 -7.78 -9.08
C VAL A 46 4.66 -8.22 -8.53
N LEU A 47 5.01 -9.48 -8.77
CA LEU A 47 6.31 -10.03 -8.44
C LEU A 47 7.30 -9.62 -9.54
N SER A 48 8.30 -8.81 -9.20
CA SER A 48 9.42 -8.58 -10.11
C SER A 48 10.29 -9.84 -10.12
N MET A 49 10.59 -10.37 -11.31
CA MET A 49 11.49 -11.52 -11.47
C MET A 49 12.97 -11.13 -11.31
N ASN A 50 13.30 -9.84 -11.41
CA ASN A 50 14.68 -9.36 -11.51
C ASN A 50 15.14 -8.54 -10.30
N ASP A 51 14.21 -7.94 -9.55
CA ASP A 51 14.51 -7.14 -8.36
C ASP A 51 13.90 -7.83 -7.15
N ASN A 52 14.60 -7.83 -6.01
CA ASN A 52 14.15 -8.40 -4.74
C ASN A 52 12.92 -7.68 -4.12
N TYR A 53 12.19 -6.93 -4.93
CA TYR A 53 11.08 -6.08 -4.56
C TYR A 53 9.77 -6.60 -5.16
N ILE A 54 8.75 -6.65 -4.32
CA ILE A 54 7.36 -6.89 -4.75
C ILE A 54 6.71 -5.53 -4.96
N GLN A 55 6.16 -5.31 -6.16
CA GLN A 55 5.47 -4.06 -6.49
C GLN A 55 4.02 -4.15 -6.02
N LEU A 56 3.64 -3.18 -5.20
CA LEU A 56 2.27 -3.00 -4.74
C LEU A 56 1.68 -1.81 -5.49
N HIS A 57 0.74 -2.10 -6.39
CA HIS A 57 -0.05 -1.07 -7.04
C HIS A 57 -1.15 -0.64 -6.07
N VAL A 58 -1.12 0.62 -5.66
CA VAL A 58 -1.97 1.11 -4.58
C VAL A 58 -2.73 2.38 -4.98
N GLN A 59 -3.90 2.54 -4.39
CA GLN A 59 -4.61 3.81 -4.33
C GLN A 59 -4.28 4.49 -3.00
N LYS A 60 -3.73 5.70 -3.05
CA LYS A 60 -3.39 6.47 -1.85
C LYS A 60 -4.59 7.27 -1.34
N PHE A 61 -4.75 7.28 -0.02
CA PHE A 61 -5.65 8.15 0.73
C PHE A 61 -4.83 9.03 1.66
N SER A 62 -5.30 10.24 1.88
CA SER A 62 -4.54 11.26 2.63
C SER A 62 -4.42 10.94 4.12
N ASN A 63 -5.39 10.22 4.68
CA ASN A 63 -5.48 9.82 6.09
C ASN A 63 -6.56 8.74 6.27
N LYS A 64 -6.76 8.29 7.51
CA LYS A 64 -7.77 7.27 7.85
C LYS A 64 -9.19 7.68 7.44
N LEU A 65 -9.58 8.92 7.71
CA LEU A 65 -10.94 9.42 7.43
C LEU A 65 -11.24 9.41 5.93
N ASP A 66 -10.26 9.83 5.12
CA ASP A 66 -10.34 9.80 3.66
C ASP A 66 -10.45 8.37 3.12
N ALA A 67 -9.73 7.41 3.72
CA ALA A 67 -9.88 6.01 3.37
C ALA A 67 -11.28 5.46 3.75
N SER A 68 -11.77 5.77 4.94
CA SER A 68 -13.09 5.30 5.43
C SER A 68 -14.25 5.89 4.64
N SER A 69 -14.11 7.07 4.05
CA SER A 69 -15.16 7.67 3.20
C SER A 69 -15.25 7.06 1.79
N HIS A 70 -14.20 6.37 1.35
CA HIS A 70 -14.14 5.74 0.02
C HIS A 70 -14.19 4.21 0.07
N ILE A 71 -14.10 3.61 1.26
CA ILE A 71 -14.02 2.17 1.47
C ILE A 71 -15.06 1.76 2.51
N ASP A 72 -16.20 1.28 2.04
CA ASP A 72 -17.37 0.96 2.88
C ASP A 72 -17.07 -0.02 4.03
N TRP A 73 -16.13 -0.95 3.84
CA TRP A 73 -15.77 -1.97 4.82
C TRP A 73 -14.70 -1.52 5.83
N PHE A 74 -14.09 -0.35 5.65
CA PHE A 74 -12.99 0.16 6.50
C PHE A 74 -13.47 1.05 7.66
N ASN A 75 -14.78 1.07 7.92
CA ASN A 75 -15.41 1.91 8.94
C ASN A 75 -15.31 1.30 10.35
#